data_AF-A0A4Q5LTR1-F1
#
_entry.id   AF-A0A4Q5LTR1-F1
#
_cell.length_a   1.000
_cell.length_b   1.000
_cell.length_c   1.000
_cell.angle_alpha   90.00
_cell.angle_beta   90.00
_cell.angle_gamma   90.00
#
_symmetry.space_group_name_H-M   'P 1'
#
loop_
_entity.id
_entity.type
_entity.pdbx_description
1 polymer ?
#
loop_
_entity_poly.entity_id
_entity_poly.type
_entity_poly.pdbx_seq_one_letter_code
_entity_poly.pdbx_strand_id
1 'polypeptide(L)'
;MKNISKIYIFLGLIVLVAGVLVWVSLLRPKAFEVAKVDTTDQLPDRNIVSIQVDSLTNIIRLVYGTDAAVTLPDSEAYVVKIQNQGNEISNFYNDNPRLLEMHDKRFSIKRTGNRVEASFVIETIDNRKYAFVPTDVVYKLAELAYNK
;
A
#
# COMPACT_ATOMS: atom_id res chain seq x y z
N MET A 1 23.94 -56.94 -35.53
CA MET A 1 22.91 -56.66 -34.50
C MET A 1 23.48 -55.89 -33.28
N LYS A 2 24.27 -54.81 -33.46
CA LYS A 2 24.91 -54.06 -32.35
C LYS A 2 24.25 -52.72 -32.00
N ASN A 3 23.44 -52.15 -32.91
CA ASN A 3 22.82 -50.84 -32.75
C ASN A 3 21.43 -50.89 -32.09
N ILE A 4 20.73 -52.03 -32.19
CA ILE A 4 19.39 -52.24 -31.66
C ILE A 4 19.40 -52.20 -30.12
N SER A 5 20.39 -52.83 -29.47
CA SER A 5 20.54 -52.81 -28.01
C SER A 5 20.84 -51.41 -27.46
N LYS A 6 21.62 -50.60 -28.17
CA LYS A 6 21.90 -49.20 -27.77
C LYS A 6 20.64 -48.33 -27.81
N ILE A 7 19.78 -48.53 -28.82
CA ILE A 7 18.52 -47.79 -28.97
C ILE A 7 17.57 -48.06 -27.79
N TYR A 8 17.45 -49.31 -27.34
CA TYR A 8 16.60 -49.64 -26.19
C TYR A 8 17.13 -49.06 -24.87
N ILE A 9 18.45 -48.97 -24.69
CA ILE A 9 19.06 -48.33 -23.51
C ILE A 9 18.77 -46.83 -23.51
N PHE A 10 18.90 -46.16 -24.66
CA PHE A 10 18.54 -44.75 -24.80
C PHE A 10 17.04 -44.49 -24.56
N LEU A 11 16.17 -45.37 -25.07
CA LEU A 11 14.73 -45.25 -24.86
C LEU A 11 14.37 -45.41 -23.37
N GLY A 12 15.00 -46.37 -22.67
CA GLY A 12 14.81 -46.56 -21.23
C GLY A 12 15.25 -45.35 -20.40
N LEU A 13 16.35 -44.71 -20.77
CA LEU A 13 16.84 -43.49 -20.08
C LEU A 13 15.85 -42.33 -20.24
N ILE A 14 15.26 -42.16 -21.43
CA ILE A 14 14.28 -41.09 -21.69
C ILE A 14 13.01 -41.30 -20.85
N VAL A 15 12.52 -42.54 -20.76
CA VAL A 15 11.35 -42.87 -19.93
C VAL A 15 11.64 -42.62 -18.46
N LEU A 16 12.85 -42.96 -17.99
CA LEU A 16 13.27 -42.72 -16.61
C LEU A 16 13.29 -41.22 -16.28
N VAL A 17 13.88 -40.40 -17.15
CA VAL A 17 13.95 -38.94 -16.97
C VAL A 17 12.55 -38.31 -17.00
N ALA A 18 11.70 -38.73 -17.92
CA ALA A 18 10.31 -38.26 -17.99
C ALA A 18 9.52 -38.64 -16.72
N GLY A 19 9.70 -39.85 -16.20
CA GLY A 19 9.06 -40.31 -14.96
C GLY A 19 9.48 -39.48 -13.73
N VAL A 20 10.77 -39.17 -13.60
CA VAL A 20 11.28 -38.32 -12.52
C VAL A 20 10.73 -36.90 -12.61
N LEU A 21 10.65 -36.31 -13.80
CA LEU A 21 10.11 -34.96 -13.99
C LEU A 21 8.63 -34.87 -13.61
N VAL A 22 7.83 -35.90 -13.94
CA VAL A 22 6.41 -35.98 -13.54
C VAL A 22 6.27 -36.19 -12.02
N TRP A 23 7.13 -37.01 -11.42
CA TRP A 23 7.12 -37.22 -9.97
C TRP A 23 7.46 -35.95 -9.19
N VAL A 24 8.45 -35.18 -9.67
CA VAL A 24 8.85 -33.89 -9.08
C VAL A 24 7.77 -32.83 -9.25
N SER A 25 7.00 -32.84 -10.35
CA SER A 25 5.91 -31.88 -10.55
C SER A 25 4.68 -32.17 -9.67
N LEU A 26 4.39 -33.45 -9.40
CA LEU A 26 3.33 -33.89 -8.48
C LEU A 26 3.64 -33.60 -7.00
N LEU A 27 4.93 -33.61 -6.63
CA LEU A 27 5.39 -33.31 -5.27
C LEU A 27 5.59 -31.83 -4.98
N ARG A 28 5.28 -30.92 -5.92
CA ARG A 28 5.33 -29.49 -5.61
C ARG A 28 4.37 -29.24 -4.45
N PRO A 29 4.86 -28.77 -3.28
CA PRO A 29 3.96 -28.30 -2.25
C PRO A 29 3.11 -27.22 -2.90
N LYS A 30 1.79 -27.35 -2.82
CA LYS A 30 0.88 -26.27 -3.21
C LYS A 30 1.44 -25.01 -2.57
N ALA A 31 1.72 -23.98 -3.37
CA ALA A 31 2.09 -22.69 -2.85
C ALA A 31 1.09 -22.39 -1.74
N PHE A 32 1.58 -22.14 -0.53
CA PHE A 32 0.72 -21.74 0.57
C PHE A 32 -0.13 -20.59 0.02
N GLU A 33 -1.42 -20.84 -0.20
CA GLU A 33 -2.38 -19.75 -0.31
C GLU A 33 -2.32 -19.11 1.07
N VAL A 34 -1.47 -18.08 1.17
CA VAL A 34 -1.54 -17.14 2.27
C VAL A 34 -2.96 -16.63 2.18
N ALA A 35 -3.82 -17.13 3.07
CA ALA A 35 -5.19 -16.67 3.18
C ALA A 35 -5.11 -15.15 3.10
N LYS A 36 -5.75 -14.56 2.09
CA LYS A 36 -5.85 -13.10 2.02
C LYS A 36 -6.36 -12.69 3.39
N VAL A 37 -5.52 -12.00 4.15
CA VAL A 37 -5.89 -11.43 5.44
C VAL A 37 -7.19 -10.72 5.17
N ASP A 38 -8.27 -11.07 5.88
CA ASP A 38 -9.57 -10.43 5.75
C ASP A 38 -9.32 -8.93 5.64
N THR A 39 -9.45 -8.40 4.43
CA THR A 39 -9.37 -6.98 4.16
C THR A 39 -10.58 -6.43 4.86
N THR A 40 -10.37 -5.97 6.08
CA THR A 40 -11.36 -5.17 6.78
C THR A 40 -11.50 -3.93 5.93
N ASP A 41 -12.65 -3.80 5.26
CA ASP A 41 -12.89 -2.69 4.33
C ASP A 41 -12.75 -1.34 5.03
N GLN A 42 -12.89 -1.28 6.35
CA GLN A 42 -12.87 -0.05 7.14
C GLN A 42 -11.89 -0.13 8.30
N LEU A 43 -11.21 0.98 8.56
CA LEU A 43 -10.37 1.13 9.73
C LEU A 43 -11.28 1.31 10.96
N PRO A 44 -10.99 0.65 12.11
CA PRO A 44 -11.75 0.89 13.32
C PRO A 44 -11.77 2.39 13.68
N ASP A 45 -12.90 2.90 14.16
CA ASP A 45 -13.06 4.34 14.47
C ASP A 45 -11.99 4.88 15.43
N ARG A 46 -11.52 4.05 16.38
CA ARG A 46 -10.42 4.37 17.29
C ARG A 46 -9.09 4.72 16.59
N ASN A 47 -8.93 4.33 15.33
CA ASN A 47 -7.73 4.54 14.54
C ASN A 47 -7.90 5.70 13.54
N ILE A 48 -9.01 6.45 13.61
CA ILE A 48 -9.25 7.65 12.81
C ILE A 48 -9.50 8.84 13.73
N VAL A 49 -8.88 9.97 13.40
CA VAL A 49 -9.00 11.22 14.14
C VAL A 49 -9.58 12.29 13.24
N SER A 50 -10.43 13.14 13.80
CA SER A 50 -10.94 14.34 13.13
C SER A 50 -10.01 15.51 13.42
N ILE A 51 -9.43 16.11 12.38
CA ILE A 51 -8.47 17.22 12.50
C ILE A 51 -8.96 18.41 11.69
N GLN A 52 -8.92 19.62 12.25
CA GLN A 52 -9.29 20.83 11.52
C GLN A 52 -8.42 20.97 10.26
N VAL A 53 -9.07 21.21 9.11
CA VAL A 53 -8.42 21.26 7.80
C VAL A 53 -7.33 22.33 7.74
N ASP A 54 -7.54 23.49 8.37
CA ASP A 54 -6.53 24.55 8.45
C ASP A 54 -5.26 24.09 9.18
N SER A 55 -5.43 23.41 10.32
CA SER A 55 -4.31 22.88 11.11
C SER A 55 -3.56 21.79 10.34
N LEU A 56 -4.29 20.87 9.71
CA LEU A 56 -3.71 19.82 8.88
C LEU A 56 -2.93 20.40 7.69
N THR A 57 -3.48 21.42 7.03
CA THR A 57 -2.81 22.13 5.92
C THR A 57 -1.51 22.77 6.37
N ASN A 58 -1.51 23.42 7.53
CA ASN A 58 -0.32 24.06 8.09
C ASN A 58 0.77 23.03 8.41
N ILE A 59 0.42 21.90 9.03
CA ILE A 59 1.37 20.82 9.33
C ILE A 59 1.96 20.24 8.04
N ILE A 60 1.14 19.96 7.03
CA ILE A 60 1.61 19.43 5.74
C ILE A 60 2.55 20.41 5.06
N ARG A 61 2.23 21.71 5.06
CA ARG A 61 3.10 22.76 4.51
C ARG A 61 4.41 22.87 5.28
N LEU A 62 4.39 22.75 6.61
CA LEU A 62 5.60 22.76 7.43
C LEU A 62 6.51 21.57 7.08
N VAL A 63 5.94 20.37 7.03
CA VAL A 63 6.69 19.12 6.81
C VAL A 63 7.21 19.01 5.38
N TYR A 64 6.36 19.24 4.37
CA TYR A 64 6.69 18.97 2.97
C TYR A 64 6.97 20.23 2.14
N GLY A 65 6.69 21.43 2.65
CA GLY A 65 6.98 22.68 1.94
C GLY A 65 6.35 22.72 0.55
N THR A 66 7.18 22.93 -0.48
CA THR A 66 6.77 22.97 -1.89
C THR A 66 6.52 21.59 -2.50
N ASP A 67 6.91 20.51 -1.82
CA ASP A 67 6.72 19.14 -2.30
C ASP A 67 5.30 18.62 -2.07
N ALA A 68 4.45 19.38 -1.36
CA ALA A 68 3.04 19.07 -1.16
C ALA A 68 2.13 20.12 -1.81
N ALA A 69 1.18 19.63 -2.60
CA ALA A 69 0.03 20.38 -3.07
C ALA A 69 -1.21 19.96 -2.29
N VAL A 70 -1.92 20.95 -1.76
CA VAL A 70 -3.15 20.75 -0.99
C VAL A 70 -4.30 21.40 -1.76
N THR A 71 -5.35 20.64 -2.02
CA THR A 71 -6.55 21.13 -2.70
C THR A 71 -7.79 20.75 -1.92
N LEU A 72 -8.71 21.71 -1.78
CA LEU A 72 -10.07 21.49 -1.29
C LEU A 72 -11.03 21.59 -2.49
N PRO A 73 -11.29 20.49 -3.22
CA PRO A 73 -12.34 20.48 -4.23
C PRO A 73 -13.72 20.65 -3.57
N ASP A 74 -14.32 21.82 -3.77
CA ASP A 74 -15.72 22.27 -3.65
C ASP A 74 -16.64 21.86 -2.48
N SER A 75 -16.43 20.79 -1.70
CA SER A 75 -17.04 20.67 -0.36
C SER A 75 -16.69 19.41 0.43
N GLU A 76 -16.31 18.30 -0.20
CA GLU A 76 -16.43 16.99 0.47
C GLU A 76 -15.11 16.30 0.79
N ALA A 77 -14.01 16.72 0.16
CA ALA A 77 -12.72 16.06 0.32
C ALA A 77 -11.57 17.05 0.46
N TYR A 78 -10.65 16.73 1.36
CA TYR A 78 -9.36 17.36 1.54
C TYR A 78 -8.32 16.49 0.85
N VAL A 79 -7.75 16.98 -0.25
CA VAL A 79 -6.83 16.20 -1.08
C VAL A 79 -5.41 16.73 -0.91
N VAL A 80 -4.49 15.81 -0.63
CA VAL A 80 -3.07 16.06 -0.43
C VAL A 80 -2.30 15.26 -1.48
N LYS A 81 -1.50 15.96 -2.29
CA LYS A 81 -0.61 15.35 -3.27
C LYS A 81 0.82 15.69 -2.89
N ILE A 82 1.61 14.67 -2.59
CA ILE A 82 3.01 14.82 -2.21
C ILE A 82 3.86 14.24 -3.34
N GLN A 83 4.77 15.06 -3.85
CA GLN A 83 5.74 14.71 -4.88
C GLN A 83 7.12 15.19 -4.43
N ASN A 84 7.96 14.26 -4.00
CA ASN A 84 9.27 14.54 -3.45
C ASN A 84 10.32 14.43 -4.55
N GLN A 85 11.20 15.44 -4.63
CA GLN A 85 12.25 15.55 -5.66
C GLN A 85 13.61 14.99 -5.21
N GLY A 86 13.76 14.49 -3.99
CA GLY A 86 15.08 14.05 -3.49
C GLY A 86 15.12 12.93 -2.44
N ASN A 87 14.07 12.72 -1.64
CA ASN A 87 14.01 11.68 -0.61
C ASN A 87 12.79 10.75 -0.80
N GLU A 88 12.89 9.50 -0.37
CA GLU A 88 11.77 8.56 -0.42
C GLU A 88 10.54 9.12 0.31
N ILE A 89 9.39 9.18 -0.37
CA ILE A 89 8.07 9.33 0.26
C ILE A 89 7.63 7.98 0.85
N SER A 90 8.53 7.29 1.55
CA SER A 90 8.16 6.06 2.25
C SER A 90 7.20 6.36 3.39
N ASN A 91 7.40 7.51 4.05
CA ASN A 91 6.90 7.67 5.41
C ASN A 91 5.80 8.74 5.58
N PHE A 92 4.77 8.78 4.73
CA PHE A 92 3.58 9.62 4.97
C PHE A 92 2.53 8.93 5.84
N TYR A 93 2.37 7.62 5.63
CA TYR A 93 1.40 6.77 6.31
C TYR A 93 2.08 5.80 7.29
N ASN A 94 3.19 6.25 7.90
CA ASN A 94 4.00 5.49 8.86
C ASN A 94 4.45 4.11 8.34
N ASP A 95 4.76 4.01 7.04
CA ASP A 95 5.08 2.75 6.35
C ASP A 95 4.03 1.63 6.54
N ASN A 96 2.78 1.96 6.92
CA ASN A 96 1.70 1.00 7.10
C ASN A 96 1.06 0.65 5.74
N PRO A 97 1.39 -0.51 5.12
CA PRO A 97 0.89 -0.85 3.79
C PRO A 97 -0.62 -1.07 3.76
N ARG A 98 -1.25 -1.38 4.91
CA ARG A 98 -2.69 -1.62 4.99
C ARG A 98 -3.50 -0.39 4.61
N LEU A 99 -2.97 0.81 4.84
CA LEU A 99 -3.65 2.06 4.47
C LEU A 99 -3.68 2.29 2.95
N LEU A 100 -2.86 1.57 2.17
CA LEU A 100 -2.90 1.60 0.70
C LEU A 100 -3.89 0.58 0.12
N GLU A 101 -4.13 -0.52 0.84
CA GLU A 101 -4.98 -1.63 0.40
C GLU A 101 -6.42 -1.50 0.91
N MET A 102 -6.65 -0.64 1.90
CA MET A 102 -7.96 -0.45 2.54
C MET A 102 -8.92 0.39 1.68
N HIS A 103 -10.21 0.09 1.81
CA HIS A 103 -11.29 0.78 1.11
C HIS A 103 -12.24 1.48 2.10
N ASP A 104 -11.69 2.42 2.87
CA ASP A 104 -12.48 3.20 3.83
C ASP A 104 -13.23 4.33 3.12
N LYS A 105 -14.49 4.57 3.49
CA LYS A 105 -15.30 5.65 2.91
C LYS A 105 -14.82 7.04 3.34
N ARG A 106 -14.04 7.14 4.43
CA ARG A 106 -13.59 8.41 5.03
C ARG A 106 -12.24 8.87 4.50
N PHE A 107 -11.43 7.99 3.93
CA PHE A 107 -10.13 8.37 3.37
C PHE A 107 -9.68 7.39 2.29
N SER A 108 -8.79 7.85 1.41
CA SER A 108 -8.09 7.00 0.44
C SER A 108 -6.65 7.46 0.35
N ILE A 109 -5.70 6.52 0.38
CA ILE A 109 -4.27 6.81 0.18
C ILE A 109 -3.78 5.94 -0.96
N LYS A 110 -3.13 6.57 -1.94
CA LYS A 110 -2.53 5.91 -3.10
C LYS A 110 -1.07 6.30 -3.21
N ARG A 111 -0.23 5.33 -3.54
CA ARG A 111 1.19 5.54 -3.83
C ARG A 111 1.49 5.12 -5.26
N THR A 112 2.10 6.02 -6.03
CA THR A 112 2.53 5.77 -7.41
C THR A 112 4.00 6.15 -7.53
N GLY A 113 4.89 5.17 -7.29
CA GLY A 113 6.34 5.40 -7.21
C GLY A 113 6.69 6.35 -6.07
N ASN A 114 7.26 7.51 -6.42
CA ASN A 114 7.63 8.59 -5.49
C ASN A 114 6.55 9.67 -5.39
N ARG A 115 5.28 9.30 -5.55
CA ARG A 115 4.14 10.20 -5.35
C ARG A 115 3.16 9.54 -4.41
N VAL A 116 2.63 10.33 -3.47
CA VAL A 116 1.54 9.93 -2.60
C VAL A 116 0.37 10.88 -2.84
N GLU A 117 -0.80 10.33 -3.08
CA GLU A 117 -2.05 11.06 -3.18
C GLU A 117 -2.99 10.53 -2.09
N ALA A 118 -3.35 11.41 -1.16
CA ALA A 118 -4.27 11.11 -0.08
C ALA A 118 -5.51 12.00 -0.20
N SER A 119 -6.69 11.42 -0.02
CA SER A 119 -7.96 12.12 0.06
C SER A 119 -8.60 11.81 1.40
N PHE A 120 -9.08 12.83 2.09
CA PHE A 120 -9.74 12.70 3.39
C PHE A 120 -11.10 13.37 3.32
N VAL A 121 -12.16 12.67 3.71
CA VAL A 121 -13.51 13.23 3.77
C VAL A 121 -13.54 14.35 4.79
N ILE A 122 -14.23 15.43 4.44
CA ILE A 122 -14.42 16.60 5.29
C ILE A 122 -15.82 16.58 5.91
N GLU A 123 -15.91 16.90 7.19
CA GLU A 123 -17.14 17.26 7.88
C GLU A 123 -17.08 18.74 8.29
N THR A 124 -18.24 19.42 8.28
CA THR A 124 -18.34 20.81 8.75
C THR A 124 -19.11 20.84 10.07
N ILE A 125 -18.46 21.31 11.13
CA ILE A 125 -19.01 21.46 12.48
C ILE A 125 -18.78 22.91 12.91
N ASP A 126 -19.83 23.61 13.33
CA ASP A 126 -19.76 25.01 13.80
C ASP A 126 -19.00 25.94 12.84
N ASN A 127 -19.30 25.83 11.54
CA ASN A 127 -18.65 26.60 10.47
C ASN A 127 -17.14 26.35 10.31
N ARG A 128 -16.61 25.25 10.87
CA ARG A 128 -15.22 24.81 10.73
C ARG A 128 -15.18 23.45 10.03
N LYS A 129 -14.19 23.28 9.15
CA LYS A 129 -13.98 22.04 8.39
C LYS A 129 -13.00 21.13 9.11
N TYR A 130 -13.35 19.86 9.24
CA TYR A 130 -12.52 18.82 9.83
C TYR A 130 -12.35 17.66 8.85
N ALA A 131 -11.13 17.13 8.72
CA ALA A 131 -10.83 15.96 7.90
C ALA A 131 -10.69 14.71 8.76
N PHE A 132 -11.22 13.58 8.29
CA PHE A 132 -11.02 12.26 8.91
C PHE A 132 -9.68 11.67 8.47
N VAL A 133 -8.72 11.60 9.39
CA VAL A 133 -7.33 11.21 9.11
C VAL A 133 -6.96 9.94 9.90
N PRO A 134 -6.33 8.93 9.27
CA PRO A 134 -5.79 7.78 9.99
C PRO A 134 -4.73 8.20 11.01
N THR A 135 -4.80 7.62 12.21
CA THR A 135 -3.86 7.85 13.32
C THR A 135 -2.38 7.71 12.92
N ASP A 136 -2.04 6.73 12.09
CA ASP A 136 -0.67 6.56 11.56
C ASP A 136 -0.17 7.79 10.79
N VAL A 137 -1.03 8.40 9.96
CA VAL A 137 -0.70 9.63 9.23
C VAL A 137 -0.50 10.79 10.21
N VAL A 138 -1.36 10.89 11.24
CA VAL A 138 -1.25 11.95 12.27
C VAL A 138 0.05 11.82 13.06
N TYR A 139 0.34 10.61 13.55
CA TYR A 139 1.57 10.32 14.28
C TYR A 139 2.78 10.70 13.45
N LYS A 140 2.77 10.33 12.16
CA LYS A 140 3.91 10.57 11.30
C LYS A 140 4.10 12.02 10.94
N LEU A 141 3.02 12.75 10.66
CA LEU A 141 3.06 14.20 10.47
C LEU A 141 3.57 14.92 11.71
N ALA A 142 3.17 14.48 12.92
CA ALA A 142 3.65 15.05 14.17
C ALA A 142 5.15 14.79 14.39
N GLU A 143 5.62 13.56 14.14
CA GLU A 143 7.04 13.20 14.21
C GLU A 143 7.88 14.06 13.25
N LEU A 144 7.43 14.22 12.01
CA LEU A 144 8.14 15.02 11.01
C LEU A 144 8.12 16.52 11.34
N ALA A 145 7.02 17.02 11.92
CA ALA A 145 6.89 18.42 12.32
C ALA A 145 7.79 18.75 13.53
N TYR A 146 7.94 17.83 14.49
CA TYR A 146 8.80 18.02 15.65
C TYR A 146 10.30 18.11 15.30
N ASN A 147 10.72 17.44 14.22
CA ASN A 147 12.10 17.40 13.77
C ASN A 147 12.49 18.55 12.83
N LYS A 148 11.64 19.57 12.68
CA LYS A 148 11.90 20.79 11.90
C LYS A 148 12.02 22.01 12.78
#